data_AF-B7G2L3-F1
#
_entry.id   AF-B7G2L3-F1
#
_cell.length_a   1.000
_cell.length_b   1.000
_cell.length_c   1.000
_cell.angle_alpha   90.00
_cell.angle_beta   90.00
_cell.angle_gamma   90.00
#
_symmetry.space_group_name_H-M   'P 1'
#
loop_
_entity.id
_entity.type
_entity.pdbx_description
1 polymer ?
#
loop_
_entity_poly.entity_id
_entity_poly.type
_entity_poly.pdbx_seq_one_letter_code
_entity_poly.pdbx_strand_id
1 'polypeptide(L)'
;MEDIGGVLSTLLIDEGSWPRGSIVFLDGDLGAGKTAFARGFVRAAIGDPVLRVTSPTYLLSNTYALRRGYEIHHMDLYRLSENPEDLMPLNLDQALSNGISLIEWPIRLGRDKIPPQRLEVHITIPSEYTVEDVDTEDKLRHLTMTPYGSIWEERLQRLLASGYVDDLILEP
;
A
#
# COMPACT_ATOMS: atom_id res chain seq x y z
N MET A 1 -7.20 5.44 -7.68
CA MET A 1 -6.25 4.86 -6.69
C MET A 1 -6.91 4.41 -5.39
N GLU A 2 -7.83 5.18 -4.81
CA GLU A 2 -8.58 4.74 -3.61
C GLU A 2 -9.34 3.43 -3.86
N ASP A 3 -10.01 3.29 -5.01
CA ASP A 3 -10.74 2.06 -5.33
C ASP A 3 -9.84 0.82 -5.35
N ILE A 4 -8.67 0.93 -5.99
CA ILE A 4 -7.69 -0.17 -6.02
C ILE A 4 -7.20 -0.54 -4.61
N GLY A 5 -6.90 0.47 -3.78
CA GLY A 5 -6.56 0.23 -2.38
C GLY A 5 -7.68 -0.49 -1.61
N GLY A 6 -8.94 -0.10 -1.87
CA GLY A 6 -10.12 -0.71 -1.27
C GLY A 6 -10.36 -2.15 -1.72
N VAL A 7 -10.15 -2.44 -3.01
CA VAL A 7 -10.21 -3.81 -3.56
C VAL A 7 -9.18 -4.70 -2.89
N LEU A 8 -7.91 -4.27 -2.83
CA LEU A 8 -6.85 -5.04 -2.16
C LEU A 8 -7.17 -5.29 -0.68
N SER A 9 -7.69 -4.28 0.02
CA SER A 9 -8.11 -4.40 1.41
C SER A 9 -9.17 -5.49 1.59
N THR A 10 -10.19 -5.51 0.73
CA THR A 10 -11.28 -6.47 0.81
C THR A 10 -10.77 -7.92 0.70
N LEU A 11 -9.78 -8.15 -0.16
CA LEU A 11 -9.20 -9.47 -0.40
C LEU A 11 -8.27 -9.94 0.71
N LEU A 12 -7.58 -9.00 1.37
CA LEU A 12 -6.72 -9.32 2.52
C LEU A 12 -7.51 -9.59 3.79
N ILE A 13 -8.72 -9.04 3.91
CA ILE A 13 -9.54 -9.07 5.13
C ILE A 13 -10.72 -10.04 5.00
N ASP A 14 -10.78 -10.81 3.91
CA ASP A 14 -11.84 -11.78 3.67
C ASP A 14 -11.79 -12.97 4.66
N GLU A 15 -12.98 -13.49 4.98
CA GLU A 15 -13.23 -14.69 5.81
C GLU A 15 -12.58 -14.68 7.22
N GLY A 16 -12.39 -13.52 7.84
CA GLY A 16 -11.97 -13.42 9.24
C GLY A 16 -10.51 -13.78 9.51
N SER A 17 -9.72 -13.97 8.44
CA SER A 17 -8.27 -14.03 8.47
C SER A 17 -7.72 -12.60 8.43
N TRP A 18 -7.22 -12.11 9.55
CA TRP A 18 -6.44 -10.87 9.57
C TRP A 18 -4.97 -11.25 9.41
N PRO A 19 -4.36 -10.91 8.26
CA PRO A 19 -3.07 -11.46 7.94
C PRO A 19 -1.98 -10.66 8.65
N ARG A 20 -1.69 -11.04 9.90
CA ARG A 20 -0.61 -10.43 10.69
C ARG A 20 0.68 -10.41 9.90
N GLY A 21 1.39 -9.29 9.99
CA GLY A 21 2.63 -9.07 9.27
C GLY A 21 2.45 -9.00 7.75
N SER A 22 1.27 -8.59 7.28
CA SER A 22 1.10 -8.23 5.88
C SER A 22 1.71 -6.88 5.62
N ILE A 23 2.59 -6.83 4.64
CA ILE A 23 3.39 -5.66 4.34
C ILE A 23 3.16 -5.31 2.89
N VAL A 24 2.68 -4.09 2.65
CA VAL A 24 2.46 -3.52 1.33
C VAL A 24 3.36 -2.30 1.20
N PHE A 25 4.29 -2.36 0.26
CA PHE A 25 5.13 -1.25 -0.13
C PHE A 25 4.44 -0.44 -1.22
N LEU A 26 4.42 0.88 -1.05
CA LEU A 26 3.84 1.83 -1.99
C LEU A 26 4.96 2.71 -2.53
N ASP A 27 5.30 2.51 -3.79
CA ASP A 27 6.37 3.23 -4.46
C ASP A 27 5.87 3.97 -5.72
N GLY A 28 6.62 4.97 -6.15
CA GLY A 28 6.27 5.82 -7.28
C GLY A 28 6.54 7.30 -7.02
N ASP A 29 6.39 8.12 -8.05
CA ASP A 29 6.71 9.55 -7.97
C ASP A 29 5.81 10.35 -7.01
N LEU A 30 6.23 11.58 -6.71
CA LEU A 30 5.40 12.52 -5.96
C LEU A 30 4.08 12.77 -6.73
N GLY A 31 2.95 12.61 -6.06
CA GLY A 31 1.64 12.72 -6.71
C GLY A 31 1.19 11.49 -7.51
N ALA A 32 1.97 10.39 -7.52
CA ALA A 32 1.56 9.14 -8.15
C ALA A 32 0.28 8.53 -7.54
N GLY A 33 -0.04 8.87 -6.28
CA GLY A 33 -1.28 8.43 -5.63
C GLY A 33 -1.09 7.36 -4.56
N LYS A 34 0.13 7.18 -4.05
CA LYS A 34 0.47 6.30 -2.91
C LYS A 34 -0.46 6.52 -1.70
N THR A 35 -0.56 7.75 -1.20
CA THR A 35 -1.47 8.08 -0.09
C THR A 35 -2.94 7.87 -0.42
N ALA A 36 -3.34 8.05 -1.69
CA ALA A 36 -4.71 7.76 -2.12
C ALA A 36 -4.98 6.26 -2.07
N PHE A 37 -4.04 5.43 -2.52
CA PHE A 37 -4.11 3.98 -2.35
C PHE A 37 -4.24 3.59 -0.86
N ALA A 38 -3.37 4.11 0.00
CA ALA A 38 -3.40 3.81 1.44
C ALA A 38 -4.72 4.23 2.10
N ARG A 39 -5.27 5.39 1.71
CA ARG A 39 -6.57 5.87 2.17
C ARG A 39 -7.71 4.93 1.79
N GLY A 40 -7.79 4.53 0.53
CA GLY A 40 -8.82 3.60 0.06
C GLY A 40 -8.75 2.26 0.80
N PHE A 41 -7.52 1.76 1.00
CA PHE A 41 -7.27 0.55 1.78
C PHE A 41 -7.81 0.67 3.21
N VAL A 42 -7.37 1.70 3.95
CA VAL A 42 -7.75 1.88 5.36
C VAL A 42 -9.27 2.08 5.51
N ARG A 43 -9.89 2.87 4.63
CA ARG A 43 -11.34 3.09 4.63
C ARG A 43 -12.13 1.80 4.42
N ALA A 44 -11.74 1.00 3.44
CA ALA A 44 -12.37 -0.29 3.17
C ALA A 44 -12.19 -1.28 4.34
N ALA A 45 -10.97 -1.36 4.89
CA ALA A 45 -10.65 -2.24 6.01
C ALA A 45 -11.46 -1.94 7.28
N ILE A 46 -11.69 -0.65 7.54
CA ILE A 46 -12.46 -0.18 8.70
C ILE A 46 -13.97 -0.22 8.42
N GLY A 47 -14.37 -0.12 7.15
CA GLY A 47 -15.76 0.02 6.74
C GLY A 47 -16.30 1.43 6.94
N ASP A 48 -15.44 2.44 6.85
CA ASP A 48 -15.80 3.86 6.95
C ASP A 48 -15.29 4.64 5.72
N PRO A 49 -16.15 4.95 4.74
CA PRO A 49 -15.75 5.63 3.51
C PRO A 49 -15.39 7.10 3.71
N VAL A 50 -15.79 7.73 4.82
CA VAL A 50 -15.52 9.16 5.09
C VAL A 50 -14.37 9.35 6.08
N LEU A 51 -13.81 8.27 6.63
CA LEU A 51 -12.67 8.32 7.53
C LEU A 51 -11.55 9.18 6.96
N ARG A 52 -11.02 10.07 7.80
CA ARG A 52 -9.90 10.93 7.44
C ARG A 52 -8.60 10.12 7.50
N VAL A 53 -8.02 9.85 6.32
CA VAL A 53 -6.71 9.20 6.18
C VAL A 53 -5.82 10.15 5.37
N THR A 54 -4.78 10.67 6.03
CA THR A 54 -3.83 11.62 5.44
C THR A 54 -2.44 11.02 5.45
N SER A 55 -1.57 11.49 4.56
CA SER A 55 -0.17 11.07 4.62
C SER A 55 0.44 11.46 5.98
N PRO A 56 1.09 10.53 6.69
CA PRO A 56 1.79 10.80 7.93
C PRO A 56 3.19 11.39 7.70
N THR A 57 3.49 12.07 6.59
CA THR A 57 4.86 12.53 6.25
C THR A 57 5.65 13.18 7.40
N TYR A 58 4.98 13.91 8.30
CA TYR A 58 5.61 14.52 9.48
C TYR A 58 5.53 13.68 10.76
N LEU A 59 4.49 12.85 10.89
CA LEU A 59 4.31 11.94 12.03
C LEU A 59 5.06 10.61 11.83
N LEU A 60 5.55 10.36 10.62
CA LEU A 60 6.13 9.14 10.08
C LEU A 60 5.17 7.96 10.02
N SER A 61 4.25 7.83 10.98
CA SER A 61 3.26 6.75 11.05
C SER A 61 1.91 7.24 11.59
N ASN A 62 0.83 6.72 11.01
CA ASN A 62 -0.52 6.75 11.55
C ASN A 62 -0.98 5.31 11.81
N THR A 63 -1.55 5.04 12.98
CA THR A 63 -2.11 3.73 13.32
C THR A 63 -3.63 3.77 13.35
N TYR A 64 -4.26 2.80 12.70
CA TYR A 64 -5.71 2.68 12.66
C TYR A 64 -6.14 1.33 13.23
N ALA A 65 -7.01 1.36 14.24
CA ALA A 65 -7.52 0.16 14.89
C ALA A 65 -8.51 -0.58 13.99
N LEU A 66 -8.33 -1.89 13.88
CA LEU A 66 -9.24 -2.82 13.22
C LEU A 66 -9.99 -3.65 14.27
N ARG A 67 -10.95 -4.45 13.80
CA ARG A 67 -11.68 -5.39 14.67
C ARG A 67 -10.71 -6.42 15.27
N ARG A 68 -11.09 -7.00 16.43
CA ARG A 68 -10.33 -8.08 17.10
C ARG A 68 -8.90 -7.71 17.52
N GLY A 69 -8.60 -6.41 17.68
CA GLY A 69 -7.31 -5.93 18.19
C GLY A 69 -6.17 -5.94 17.16
N TYR A 70 -6.49 -5.98 15.88
CA TYR A 70 -5.52 -5.79 14.79
C TYR A 70 -5.37 -4.30 14.48
N GLU A 71 -4.27 -3.93 13.82
CA GLU A 71 -3.96 -2.55 13.48
C GLU A 71 -3.49 -2.44 12.03
N ILE A 72 -3.75 -1.27 11.41
CA ILE A 72 -3.07 -0.84 10.19
C ILE A 72 -2.07 0.24 10.56
N HIS A 73 -0.83 0.05 10.18
CA HIS A 73 0.21 1.08 10.27
C HIS A 73 0.41 1.66 8.87
N HIS A 74 0.02 2.91 8.68
CA HIS A 74 0.34 3.67 7.47
C HIS A 74 1.58 4.49 7.76
N MET A 75 2.66 4.26 7.02
CA MET A 75 3.94 4.95 7.18
C MET A 75 4.31 5.70 5.91
N ASP A 76 4.90 6.88 6.05
CA ASP A 76 5.47 7.64 4.95
C ASP A 76 6.91 8.02 5.30
N LEU A 77 7.84 7.39 4.58
CA LEU A 77 9.27 7.52 4.85
C LEU A 77 9.95 8.60 4.00
N TYR A 78 9.21 9.36 3.19
CA TYR A 78 9.74 10.30 2.20
C TYR A 78 10.85 11.22 2.74
N ARG A 79 10.68 11.69 3.99
CA ARG A 79 11.58 12.65 4.64
C ARG A 79 12.76 12.02 5.37
N LEU A 80 12.77 10.71 5.54
CA LEU A 80 13.85 10.06 6.27
C LEU A 80 15.12 10.06 5.43
N SER A 81 16.24 10.24 6.11
CA SER A 81 17.55 10.09 5.51
C SER A 81 17.93 8.59 5.42
N GLU A 82 19.14 8.29 4.97
CA GLU A 82 19.69 6.93 5.03
C GLU A 82 20.18 6.55 6.44
N ASN A 83 20.05 7.44 7.43
CA ASN A 83 20.41 7.16 8.82
C ASN A 83 19.43 6.13 9.43
N PRO A 84 19.89 4.94 9.86
CA PRO A 84 19.02 3.95 10.47
C PRO A 84 18.30 4.41 11.75
N GLU A 85 18.86 5.38 12.48
CA GLU A 85 18.25 5.91 13.71
C GLU A 85 16.93 6.65 13.44
N ASP A 86 16.75 7.20 12.23
CA ASP A 86 15.54 7.89 11.81
C ASP A 86 14.31 6.97 11.79
N LEU A 87 14.52 5.65 11.72
CA LEU A 87 13.46 4.63 11.71
C LEU A 87 13.02 4.21 13.12
N MET A 88 13.79 4.54 14.17
CA MET A 88 13.47 4.13 15.55
C MET A 88 12.06 4.52 16.00
N PRO A 89 11.52 5.72 15.69
CA PRO A 89 10.17 6.11 16.09
C PRO A 89 9.05 5.22 15.51
N LEU A 90 9.31 4.50 14.42
CA LEU A 90 8.31 3.66 13.75
C LEU A 90 8.06 2.33 14.48
N ASN A 91 8.97 1.91 15.36
CA ASN A 91 8.95 0.59 16.00
C ASN A 91 8.63 -0.54 14.99
N LEU A 92 9.46 -0.65 13.95
CA LEU A 92 9.23 -1.53 12.81
C LEU A 92 8.97 -2.98 13.23
N ASP A 93 9.67 -3.50 14.24
CA ASP A 93 9.46 -4.87 14.73
C ASP A 93 8.01 -5.12 15.16
N GLN A 94 7.39 -4.16 15.84
CA GLN A 94 5.99 -4.25 16.24
C GLN A 94 5.06 -4.08 15.03
N ALA A 95 5.30 -3.04 14.23
CA ALA A 95 4.41 -2.69 13.13
C ALA A 95 4.37 -3.76 12.02
N LEU A 96 5.51 -4.38 11.74
CA LEU A 96 5.65 -5.43 10.72
C LEU A 96 5.21 -6.81 11.21
N SER A 97 4.98 -7.01 12.51
CA SER A 97 4.64 -8.34 13.06
C SER A 97 3.16 -8.51 13.43
N ASN A 98 2.47 -7.43 13.88
CA ASN A 98 1.17 -7.56 14.53
C ASN A 98 -0.02 -6.94 13.78
N GLY A 99 0.19 -6.43 12.57
CA GLY A 99 -0.85 -5.77 11.80
C GLY A 99 -0.67 -5.85 10.29
N ILE A 100 -1.27 -4.88 9.60
CA ILE A 100 -1.02 -4.61 8.19
C ILE A 100 -0.19 -3.33 8.11
N SER A 101 0.95 -3.38 7.44
CA SER A 101 1.80 -2.21 7.23
C SER A 101 1.69 -1.73 5.78
N LEU A 102 1.31 -0.46 5.60
CA LEU A 102 1.31 0.25 4.33
C LEU A 102 2.45 1.25 4.36
N ILE A 103 3.51 1.03 3.59
CA ILE A 103 4.76 1.80 3.70
C ILE A 103 5.02 2.54 2.40
N GLU A 104 4.87 3.86 2.42
CA GLU A 104 5.25 4.74 1.31
C GLU A 104 6.77 4.99 1.32
N TRP A 105 7.38 5.04 0.12
CA TRP A 105 8.83 5.24 -0.07
C TRP A 105 9.69 4.16 0.61
N PRO A 106 9.44 2.88 0.31
CA PRO A 106 10.07 1.75 0.99
C PRO A 106 11.60 1.72 0.86
N ILE A 107 12.17 2.37 -0.15
CA ILE A 107 13.63 2.49 -0.34
C ILE A 107 14.34 3.07 0.88
N ARG A 108 13.64 3.87 1.70
CA ARG A 108 14.14 4.51 2.91
C ARG A 108 14.29 3.55 4.10
N LEU A 109 13.73 2.34 4.04
CA LEU A 109 13.94 1.31 5.07
C LEU A 109 15.40 0.81 5.11
N GLY A 110 16.12 0.89 4.00
CA GLY A 110 17.41 0.23 3.82
C GLY A 110 17.24 -1.25 3.45
N ARG A 111 18.20 -1.77 2.67
CA ARG A 111 18.12 -3.11 2.07
C ARG A 111 18.08 -4.25 3.11
N ASP A 112 18.68 -4.03 4.27
CA ASP A 112 18.73 -4.98 5.39
C ASP A 112 17.39 -5.16 6.12
N LYS A 113 16.44 -4.25 5.94
CA LYS A 113 15.14 -4.25 6.62
C LYS A 113 13.97 -4.61 5.71
N ILE A 114 14.25 -5.00 4.46
CA ILE A 114 13.22 -5.41 3.50
C ILE A 114 12.66 -6.78 3.93
N PRO A 115 11.37 -6.89 4.25
CA PRO A 115 10.76 -8.15 4.66
C PRO A 115 10.67 -9.14 3.48
N PRO A 116 10.90 -10.44 3.71
CA PRO A 116 10.83 -11.45 2.65
C PRO A 116 9.40 -11.73 2.18
N GLN A 117 8.39 -11.49 3.02
CA GLN A 117 6.98 -11.64 2.71
C GLN A 117 6.35 -10.25 2.58
N ARG A 118 6.15 -9.78 1.35
CA ARG A 118 5.59 -8.44 1.08
C ARG A 118 4.93 -8.39 -0.30
N LEU A 119 4.11 -7.36 -0.50
CA LEU A 119 3.65 -6.94 -1.81
C LEU A 119 4.29 -5.60 -2.14
N GLU A 120 4.90 -5.48 -3.31
CA GLU A 120 5.35 -4.20 -3.84
C GLU A 120 4.33 -3.67 -4.84
N VAL A 121 3.86 -2.45 -4.61
CA VAL A 121 2.96 -1.72 -5.51
C VAL A 121 3.71 -0.51 -6.03
N HIS A 122 4.05 -0.54 -7.32
CA HIS A 122 4.70 0.56 -8.00
C HIS A 122 3.69 1.33 -8.86
N ILE A 123 3.61 2.65 -8.68
CA ILE A 123 2.63 3.51 -9.33
C ILE A 123 3.35 4.55 -10.19
N THR A 124 3.08 4.54 -11.49
CA THR A 124 3.67 5.50 -12.44
C THR A 124 2.62 6.40 -13.08
N ILE A 125 3.08 7.60 -13.45
CA ILE A 125 2.32 8.55 -14.26
C ILE A 125 2.93 8.51 -15.66
N PRO A 126 2.21 8.03 -16.69
CA PRO A 126 2.71 8.09 -18.05
C PRO A 126 3.04 9.54 -18.44
N SER A 127 4.19 9.74 -19.07
CA SER A 127 4.66 11.06 -19.50
C SER A 127 4.01 11.54 -20.80
N GLU A 128 3.41 10.63 -21.57
CA GLU A 128 2.77 10.94 -22.85
C GLU A 128 1.25 10.98 -22.69
N TYR A 129 0.67 12.16 -22.90
CA TYR A 129 -0.76 12.33 -23.09
C TYR A 129 -1.06 11.99 -24.54
N THR A 130 -1.98 11.07 -24.81
CA THR A 130 -2.50 10.93 -26.16
C THR A 130 -3.46 12.09 -26.43
N VAL A 131 -3.60 12.50 -27.69
CA VAL A 131 -4.45 13.65 -28.08
C VAL A 131 -5.94 13.41 -27.77
N GLU A 132 -6.30 12.19 -27.38
CA GLU A 132 -7.64 11.77 -26.96
C GLU A 132 -7.90 11.99 -25.45
N ASP A 133 -6.86 12.27 -24.64
CA ASP A 133 -6.95 12.42 -23.18
C ASP A 133 -7.26 13.86 -22.70
N VAL A 134 -7.55 14.77 -23.63
CA VAL A 134 -7.61 16.23 -23.39
C VAL A 134 -8.81 16.65 -22.52
N ASP A 135 -9.81 15.78 -22.33
CA ASP A 135 -11.05 16.11 -21.62
C ASP A 135 -11.22 15.42 -20.24
N THR A 136 -10.21 14.69 -19.78
CA THR A 136 -10.21 14.08 -18.44
C THR A 136 -9.11 14.66 -17.57
N GLU A 137 -9.46 15.37 -16.51
CA GLU A 137 -8.52 15.82 -15.46
C GLU A 137 -7.81 14.62 -14.76
N ASP A 138 -8.27 13.39 -15.01
CA ASP A 138 -7.68 12.16 -14.52
C ASP A 138 -6.51 11.70 -15.39
N LYS A 139 -5.30 12.12 -15.00
CA LYS A 139 -4.07 11.49 -15.50
C LYS A 139 -4.14 9.99 -15.25
N LEU A 140 -4.11 9.20 -16.33
CA LEU A 140 -3.97 7.75 -16.25
C LEU A 140 -2.79 7.36 -15.33
N ARG A 141 -2.94 6.26 -14.60
CA ARG A 141 -1.91 5.70 -13.71
C ARG A 141 -1.68 4.27 -14.12
N HIS A 142 -0.43 3.87 -14.28
CA HIS A 142 -0.10 2.45 -14.36
C HIS A 142 0.31 1.97 -12.98
N LEU A 143 -0.16 0.80 -12.62
CA LEU A 143 0.13 0.17 -11.34
C LEU A 143 0.63 -1.24 -11.60
N THR A 144 1.79 -1.57 -11.05
CA THR A 144 2.38 -2.90 -11.08
C THR A 144 2.39 -3.46 -9.66
N MET A 145 1.96 -4.71 -9.47
CA MET A 145 1.97 -5.38 -8.18
C MET A 145 2.89 -6.60 -8.25
N THR A 146 3.98 -6.60 -7.49
CA THR A 146 4.96 -7.68 -7.47
C THR A 146 4.90 -8.38 -6.10
N PRO A 147 4.46 -9.65 -6.03
CA PRO A 147 4.42 -10.39 -4.79
C PRO A 147 5.81 -10.94 -4.44
N TYR A 148 6.14 -10.94 -3.16
CA TYR A 148 7.33 -11.60 -2.63
C TYR A 148 6.91 -12.57 -1.54
N GLY A 149 7.31 -13.84 -1.74
CA GLY A 149 7.00 -14.94 -0.85
C GLY A 149 5.63 -15.57 -1.14
N SER A 150 5.53 -16.87 -0.82
CA SER A 150 4.38 -17.72 -1.20
C SER A 150 3.03 -17.20 -0.73
N ILE A 151 2.98 -16.51 0.42
CA ILE A 151 1.74 -15.96 0.97
C ILE A 151 1.18 -14.86 0.05
N TRP A 152 2.05 -13.98 -0.46
CA TRP A 152 1.62 -12.90 -1.34
C TRP A 152 1.39 -13.37 -2.76
N GLU A 153 2.13 -14.38 -3.23
CA GLU A 153 1.85 -15.04 -4.52
C GLU A 153 0.43 -15.62 -4.53
N GLU A 154 0.05 -16.38 -3.50
CA GLU A 154 -1.28 -16.97 -3.38
C GLU A 154 -2.38 -15.89 -3.31
N ARG A 155 -2.16 -14.84 -2.52
CA ARG A 155 -3.11 -13.72 -2.40
C ARG A 155 -3.30 -12.98 -3.71
N LEU A 156 -2.21 -12.69 -4.42
CA LEU A 156 -2.29 -12.00 -5.70
C LEU A 156 -2.97 -12.85 -6.77
N GLN A 157 -2.74 -14.17 -6.76
CA GLN A 157 -3.48 -15.10 -7.65
C GLN A 157 -4.97 -15.12 -7.34
N ARG A 158 -5.38 -15.12 -6.05
CA ARG A 158 -6.79 -15.01 -5.66
C ARG A 158 -7.40 -13.68 -6.10
N LEU A 159 -6.64 -12.59 -5.99
CA LEU A 159 -7.05 -11.27 -6.48
C LEU A 159 -7.29 -11.31 -8.00
N LEU A 160 -6.35 -11.84 -8.78
CA LEU A 160 -6.51 -11.99 -10.22
C LEU A 160 -7.72 -12.84 -10.61
N ALA A 161 -7.94 -13.96 -9.91
CA ALA A 161 -9.07 -14.85 -10.16
C ALA A 161 -10.44 -14.22 -9.83
N SER A 162 -10.47 -13.11 -9.08
CA SER A 162 -11.71 -12.45 -8.66
C SER A 162 -12.38 -11.59 -9.74
N GLY A 163 -11.66 -11.23 -10.81
CA GLY A 163 -12.15 -10.32 -11.86
C GLY A 163 -12.14 -8.84 -11.49
N TYR A 164 -11.80 -8.47 -10.24
CA TYR A 164 -11.84 -7.06 -9.80
C TYR A 164 -10.70 -6.19 -10.35
N VAL A 165 -9.70 -6.81 -11.00
CA VAL A 165 -8.47 -6.14 -11.46
C VAL A 165 -8.07 -6.55 -12.87
N ASP A 166 -9.03 -6.97 -13.69
CA ASP A 166 -8.76 -7.47 -15.05
C ASP A 166 -8.07 -6.42 -15.94
N ASP A 167 -8.21 -5.13 -15.61
CA ASP A 167 -7.56 -4.01 -16.28
C ASP A 167 -6.21 -3.60 -15.67
N LEU A 168 -5.73 -4.25 -14.59
CA LEU A 168 -4.41 -3.98 -14.00
C LEU A 168 -3.32 -4.79 -14.70
N ILE A 169 -2.34 -4.09 -15.28
CA ILE A 169 -1.16 -4.71 -15.87
C ILE A 169 -0.26 -5.24 -14.75
N LEU A 170 -0.28 -6.55 -14.53
CA LEU A 170 0.68 -7.22 -13.67
C LEU A 170 1.86 -7.72 -14.51
N GLU A 171 2.97 -7.01 -14.43
CA GLU A 171 4.23 -7.49 -15.02
C GLU A 171 4.95 -8.44 -14.03
N PRO A 172 5.46 -9.58 -14.51
CA PRO A 172 6.14 -10.59 -13.69
C PRO A 172 7.51 -10.15 -13.15
#